data_AF-A0A8B2HQN2-F1
#
_entry.id   AF-A0A8B2HQN2-F1
#
_cell.length_a   1.000
_cell.length_b   1.000
_cell.length_c   1.000
_cell.angle_alpha   90.00
_cell.angle_beta   90.00
_cell.angle_gamma   90.00
#
_symmetry.space_group_name_H-M   'P 1'
#
loop_
_entity.id
_entity.type
_entity.pdbx_description
1 polymer ?
#
loop_
_entity_poly.entity_id
_entity_poly.type
_entity_poly.pdbx_seq_one_letter_code
_entity_poly.pdbx_strand_id
1 'polypeptide(L)' 'MAKRITIVLDDEIVKKLRKIQAKKIQDSSKAVSFSSIIAEYLKKSV' A
#
# COMPACT_ATOMS: atom_id res chain seq x y z
N MET A 1 17.33 -4.70 2.40
CA MET A 1 16.78 -5.94 3.01
C MET A 1 15.31 -5.74 3.29
N ALA A 2 14.45 -6.69 2.94
CA ALA A 2 13.03 -6.64 3.28
C ALA A 2 12.79 -7.46 4.55
N LYS A 3 12.15 -6.86 5.56
CA LYS A 3 11.73 -7.55 6.80
C LYS A 3 10.23 -7.77 6.75
N ARG A 4 9.77 -8.98 7.07
CA ARG A 4 8.33 -9.26 7.23
C ARG A 4 7.88 -8.73 8.58
N ILE A 5 6.84 -7.91 8.57
CA ILE A 5 6.23 -7.31 9.76
C ILE A 5 4.72 -7.47 9.66
N THR A 6 4.08 -7.72 10.79
CA THR A 6 2.62 -7.66 10.93
C THR A 6 2.28 -6.34 11.59
N ILE A 7 1.35 -5.59 10.99
CA ILE A 7 0.87 -4.32 11.52
C ILE A 7 -0.65 -4.35 11.60
N VAL A 8 -1.21 -3.73 12.63
CA VAL A 8 -2.65 -3.49 12.74
C VAL A 8 -2.90 -2.07 12.24
N LEU A 9 -3.86 -1.93 11.33
CA LEU A 9 -4.25 -0.64 10.75
C LEU A 9 -5.75 -0.43 10.98
N ASP A 10 -6.12 0.83 11.11
CA ASP A 10 -7.53 1.23 11.11
C ASP A 10 -8.22 0.82 9.79
N ASP A 11 -9.47 0.38 9.87
CA ASP A 11 -10.24 -0.11 8.72
C ASP A 11 -10.45 0.97 7.64
N GLU A 12 -10.62 2.23 8.04
CA GLU A 12 -10.74 3.34 7.08
C GLU A 12 -9.45 3.56 6.30
N ILE A 13 -8.30 3.42 6.98
CA ILE A 13 -6.98 3.51 6.34
C ILE A 13 -6.80 2.35 5.36
N VAL A 14 -7.16 1.13 5.75
CA VAL A 14 -7.09 -0.05 4.87
C VAL A 14 -7.94 0.16 3.61
N LYS A 15 -9.18 0.63 3.75
CA LYS A 15 -10.07 0.95 2.62
C LYS A 15 -9.47 1.99 1.68
N LYS A 16 -8.89 3.07 2.22
CA LYS A 16 -8.22 4.12 1.43
C LYS A 16 -7.03 3.55 0.66
N LEU A 17 -6.15 2.79 1.32
CA LEU A 17 -4.97 2.18 0.69
C LEU A 17 -5.36 1.18 -0.40
N ARG A 18 -6.43 0.40 -0.21
CA ARG A 18 -6.97 -0.51 -1.24
C ARG A 18 -7.51 0.22 -2.47
N LYS A 19 -8.23 1.33 -2.27
CA LYS A 19 -8.69 2.18 -3.40
C LYS A 19 -7.50 2.73 -4.19
N ILE A 20 -6.44 3.18 -3.50
CA ILE A 20 -5.22 3.66 -4.14
C ILE A 20 -4.52 2.53 -4.91
N GLN A 21 -4.43 1.33 -4.33
CA GLN A 21 -3.89 0.15 -5.00
C GLN A 21 -4.65 -0.13 -6.31
N ALA A 22 -5.98 -0.17 -6.25
CA ALA A 22 -6.82 -0.42 -7.42
C ALA A 22 -6.59 0.63 -8.52
N LYS A 23 -6.54 1.91 -8.14
CA LYS A 23 -6.24 3.01 -9.07
C LYS A 23 -4.87 2.85 -9.73
N LYS A 24 -3.83 2.49 -8.97
CA LYS A 24 -2.49 2.27 -9.56
C LYS A 24 -2.40 1.04 -10.47
N ILE A 25 -3.22 0.01 -10.22
CA ILE A 25 -3.32 -1.14 -11.12
C ILE A 25 -4.02 -0.75 -12.43
N GLN A 26 -5.00 0.15 -12.37
CA GLN A 26 -5.65 0.68 -13.57
C GLN A 26 -4.71 1.59 -14.36
N ASP A 27 -3.98 2.46 -13.67
CA ASP A 27 -3.09 3.45 -14.29
C ASP A 27 -1.75 2.85 -14.77
N SER A 28 -1.39 1.65 -14.32
CA SER A 28 -0.11 1.02 -14.65
C SER A 28 -0.28 -0.46 -15.01
N SER A 29 0.31 -0.91 -16.13
CA SER A 29 0.34 -2.34 -16.50
C SER A 29 1.22 -3.20 -15.59
N LYS A 30 1.73 -2.68 -14.47
CA LYS A 30 2.56 -3.41 -13.51
C LYS A 30 1.71 -3.93 -12.35
N ALA A 31 2.06 -5.12 -11.86
CA ALA A 31 1.47 -5.67 -10.65
C ALA A 31 1.86 -4.82 -9.42
N VAL A 32 0.85 -4.20 -8.79
CA VAL A 32 1.05 -3.39 -7.58
C VAL A 32 0.54 -4.15 -6.37
N SER A 33 1.44 -4.48 -5.44
CA SER A 33 1.11 -5.20 -4.21
C SER A 33 0.63 -4.25 -3.11
N PHE A 34 -0.23 -4.74 -2.22
CA PHE A 34 -0.71 -3.95 -1.08
C PHE A 34 0.44 -3.54 -0.15
N SER A 35 1.39 -4.44 0.12
CA SER A 35 2.58 -4.16 0.92
C SER A 35 3.46 -3.06 0.32
N SER A 36 3.56 -3.00 -1.02
CA SER A 36 4.29 -1.91 -1.70
C SER A 36 3.59 -0.56 -1.57
N ILE A 37 2.26 -0.52 -1.59
CA ILE A 37 1.48 0.71 -1.34
C ILE A 37 1.72 1.20 0.09
N ILE A 38 1.65 0.31 1.08
CA ILE A 38 1.92 0.68 2.48
C ILE A 38 3.33 1.24 2.63
N ALA A 39 4.34 0.54 2.10
CA ALA A 39 5.73 0.97 2.21
C ALA A 39 5.99 2.31 1.51
N GLU A 40 5.37 2.56 0.36
CA GLU A 40 5.47 3.84 -0.35
C GLU A 40 4.91 4.99 0.48
N TYR A 41 3.75 4.80 1.11
CA TYR A 41 3.12 5.85 1.93
C TYR A 41 3.89 6.10 3.22
N LEU A 42 4.38 5.04 3.89
CA LEU A 42 5.24 5.20 5.07
C LEU A 42 6.52 5.96 4.73
N LYS A 43 7.14 5.68 3.57
CA LYS A 43 8.33 6.42 3.10
C LYS A 43 8.09 7.90 2.80
N LYS A 44 6.85 8.31 2.53
CA LYS A 44 6.51 9.73 2.32
C LYS A 44 6.31 10.48 3.63
N SER A 45 6.10 9.76 4.74
CA SER A 45 5.78 10.32 6.04
C SER A 45 6.96 10.35 7.01
N VAL A 46 8.06 9.67 6.68
CA VAL A 46 9.33 9.64 7.42
C VAL A 46 10.36 10.39 6.61
#